data_AF-A0A920HFD4-F1
#
_entry.id   AF-A0A920HFD4-F1
#
_cell.length_a   1.000
_cell.length_b   1.000
_cell.length_c   1.000
_cell.angle_alpha   90.00
_cell.angle_beta   90.00
_cell.angle_gamma   90.00
#
_symmetry.space_group_name_H-M   'P 1'
#
loop_
_entity.id
_entity.type
_entity.pdbx_description
1 polymer ?
#
loop_
_entity_poly.entity_id
_entity_poly.type
_entity_poly.pdbx_seq_one_letter_code
_entity_poly.pdbx_strand_id
1 'polypeptide(L)'
;MDIASLIGLIGGIGMILGAMISGGGIAPFVDVPSILIVFGGTAFLVLYAVPMPVFLGHFGAMAKAFLPPIKKMDELIERMVELSGIARKMV
;
A
#
# COMPACT_ATOMS: atom_id res chain seq x y z
N MET A 1 10.42 -1.34 5.57
CA MET A 1 10.50 -0.37 4.48
C MET A 1 11.97 -0.12 4.19
N ASP A 2 12.40 -0.44 2.98
CA ASP A 2 13.77 -0.28 2.48
C ASP A 2 13.99 1.14 1.93
N ILE A 3 15.25 1.57 1.88
CA ILE A 3 15.64 2.91 1.43
C ILE A 3 15.16 3.20 0.00
N ALA A 4 15.14 2.19 -0.88
CA ALA A 4 14.68 2.35 -2.26
C ALA A 4 13.18 2.65 -2.33
N SER A 5 12.33 1.93 -1.58
CA SER A 5 10.89 2.24 -1.50
C SER A 5 10.62 3.63 -0.95
N LEU A 6 11.39 4.07 0.05
CA LEU A 6 11.24 5.41 0.63
C LEU A 6 11.63 6.52 -0.36
N ILE A 7 12.78 6.36 -1.03
CA ILE A 7 13.25 7.31 -2.06
C ILE A 7 12.29 7.32 -3.25
N GLY A 8 11.78 6.16 -3.68
CA GLY A 8 10.81 6.06 -4.77
C GLY A 8 9.50 6.77 -4.45
N LEU A 9 8.98 6.60 -3.22
CA LEU A 9 7.76 7.29 -2.77
C LEU A 9 7.96 8.82 -2.73
N ILE A 10 9.04 9.29 -2.11
CA ILE A 10 9.33 10.73 -1.99
C ILE A 10 9.64 11.34 -3.36
N GLY A 11 10.42 10.66 -4.19
CA GLY A 11 10.77 11.11 -5.55
C GLY A 11 9.55 11.19 -6.46
N GLY A 12 8.66 10.19 -6.42
CA GLY A 12 7.42 10.20 -7.17
C GLY A 12 6.50 11.36 -6.79
N ILE A 13 6.28 11.57 -5.48
CA ILE A 13 5.50 12.70 -4.98
C ILE A 13 6.14 14.03 -5.37
N GLY A 14 7.46 14.15 -5.24
CA GLY A 14 8.21 15.36 -5.60
C GLY A 14 8.11 15.72 -7.08
N MET A 15 8.18 14.74 -7.98
CA MET A 15 8.03 14.97 -9.42
C MET A 15 6.60 15.40 -9.79
N ILE A 16 5.58 14.82 -9.16
CA ILE A 16 4.18 15.22 -9.35
C ILE A 16 3.97 16.67 -8.91
N LEU A 17 4.45 17.03 -7.71
CA LEU A 17 4.33 18.40 -7.19
C LEU A 17 5.13 19.39 -8.05
N GLY A 18 6.33 19.03 -8.50
CA GLY A 18 7.13 19.85 -9.39
C GLY A 18 6.44 20.12 -10.73
N ALA A 19 5.80 19.11 -11.32
CA ALA A 19 5.01 19.26 -12.54
C ALA A 19 3.78 20.17 -12.34
N MET A 20 3.07 20.03 -11.22
CA MET A 20 1.92 20.89 -10.88
C MET A 20 2.32 22.36 -10.74
N ILE A 21 3.44 22.64 -10.06
CA ILE A 21 3.95 24.01 -9.89
C ILE A 21 4.38 24.59 -11.24
N SER A 22 5.08 23.81 -12.07
CA SER A 22 5.54 24.27 -13.40
C SER A 22 4.40 24.51 -14.40
N GLY A 23 3.26 23.84 -14.26
CA GLY A 23 2.15 23.88 -15.21
C GLY A 23 1.12 25.01 -14.98
N GLY A 24 1.19 25.73 -13.86
CA GLY A 24 0.20 26.78 -13.52
C GLY A 24 -0.16 26.88 -12.03
N GLY A 25 0.51 26.12 -11.15
CA GLY A 25 0.27 26.12 -9.72
C GLY A 25 -0.62 24.96 -9.25
N ILE A 26 -0.74 24.80 -7.93
CA ILE A 26 -1.43 23.65 -7.30
C ILE A 26 -2.95 23.88 -7.23
N ALA A 27 -3.41 25.14 -7.24
CA ALA A 27 -4.81 25.51 -7.05
C ALA A 27 -5.81 24.82 -8.01
N PRO A 28 -5.50 24.63 -9.32
CA PRO A 28 -6.40 23.94 -10.24
C PRO A 28 -6.55 22.43 -9.96
N PHE A 29 -5.62 21.84 -9.18
CA PHE A 29 -5.63 20.41 -8.87
C PHE A 29 -6.37 20.08 -7.57
N VAL A 30 -6.80 21.10 -6.80
CA VAL A 30 -7.54 20.95 -5.55
C VAL A 30 -8.99 21.40 -5.76
N ASP A 31 -9.78 20.51 -6.34
CA ASP A 31 -11.20 20.73 -6.65
C ASP A 31 -12.10 19.89 -5.74
N VAL A 32 -12.99 20.56 -5.00
CA VAL A 32 -13.86 19.92 -3.99
C VAL A 32 -14.80 18.87 -4.61
N PRO A 33 -15.52 19.15 -5.72
CA PRO A 33 -16.27 18.13 -6.47
C PRO A 33 -15.44 16.89 -6.83
N SER A 34 -14.24 17.10 -7.38
CA SER A 34 -13.35 16.00 -7.78
C SER A 34 -12.94 15.13 -6.59
N ILE A 35 -12.60 15.75 -5.45
CA ILE A 35 -12.27 15.03 -4.20
C ILE A 35 -13.46 14.19 -3.73
N LEU A 36 -14.67 14.74 -3.79
CA LEU A 36 -15.88 14.05 -3.33
C LEU A 36 -16.23 12.84 -4.21
N ILE A 37 -16.05 12.95 -5.53
CA ILE A 37 -16.26 11.84 -6.47
C ILE A 37 -15.18 10.77 -6.28
N VAL A 38 -13.91 11.15 -6.17
CA VAL A 38 -12.80 10.19 -6.06
C VAL A 38 -12.83 9.51 -4.70
N PHE A 39 -12.82 10.24 -3.58
CA PHE A 39 -12.78 9.61 -2.25
C PHE A 39 -14.13 9.03 -1.84
N GLY A 40 -15.20 9.81 -1.98
CA GLY A 40 -16.54 9.35 -1.63
C GLY A 40 -17.01 8.24 -2.56
N GLY A 41 -16.97 8.49 -3.88
CA GLY A 41 -17.44 7.53 -4.87
C GLY A 41 -16.68 6.20 -4.81
N THR A 42 -15.35 6.21 -4.74
CA THR A 42 -14.60 4.94 -4.63
C THR A 42 -14.87 4.20 -3.33
N ALA A 43 -14.98 4.90 -2.19
CA ALA A 43 -15.29 4.25 -0.92
C ALA A 43 -16.65 3.52 -0.95
N PHE A 44 -17.69 4.16 -1.49
CA PHE A 44 -19.02 3.55 -1.62
C PHE A 44 -19.07 2.45 -2.69
N LEU A 45 -18.36 2.59 -3.81
CA LEU A 45 -18.29 1.54 -4.83
C LEU A 45 -17.54 0.30 -4.33
N VAL A 46 -16.47 0.48 -3.55
CA VAL A 46 -15.76 -0.64 -2.92
C VAL A 46 -16.65 -1.29 -1.85
N LEU A 47 -17.38 -0.50 -1.05
CA LEU A 47 -18.36 -1.02 -0.09
C LEU A 47 -19.48 -1.83 -0.78
N TYR A 48 -19.88 -1.46 -1.99
CA TYR A 48 -20.81 -2.24 -2.80
C TYR A 48 -20.17 -3.54 -3.32
N ALA A 49 -18.89 -3.49 -3.72
CA ALA A 49 -18.21 -4.60 -4.37
C ALA A 49 -17.76 -5.71 -3.40
N VAL A 50 -17.48 -5.41 -2.13
CA VAL A 50 -16.95 -6.38 -1.16
C VAL A 50 -17.77 -6.45 0.14
N PRO A 51 -17.80 -7.62 0.82
CA PRO A 51 -18.43 -7.75 2.13
C PRO A 51 -17.86 -6.78 3.17
N MET A 52 -18.72 -6.28 4.07
CA MET A 52 -18.36 -5.31 5.11
C MET A 52 -17.11 -5.65 5.95
N PRO A 53 -16.87 -6.92 6.35
CA PRO A 53 -15.66 -7.28 7.08
C PRO A 53 -14.37 -7.06 6.28
N VAL A 54 -14.42 -7.24 4.96
CA VAL A 54 -13.27 -7.04 4.07
C VAL A 54 -13.00 -5.55 3.88
N PHE A 55 -14.05 -4.74 3.69
CA PHE A 55 -13.94 -3.29 3.59
C PHE A 55 -13.27 -2.67 4.83
N LEU A 56 -13.73 -3.05 6.03
CA LEU A 56 -13.12 -2.58 7.28
C LEU A 56 -11.68 -3.10 7.47
N GLY A 57 -11.40 -4.33 7.03
CA GLY A 57 -10.06 -4.93 7.05
C GLY A 57 -9.06 -4.20 6.13
N HIS A 58 -9.51 -3.61 5.03
CA HIS A 58 -8.65 -2.85 4.12
C HIS A 58 -7.98 -1.64 4.79
N PHE A 59 -8.66 -0.94 5.70
CA PHE A 59 -8.04 0.18 6.43
C PHE A 59 -6.86 -0.27 7.31
N GLY A 60 -6.95 -1.45 7.93
CA GLY A 60 -5.84 -2.04 8.69
C GLY A 60 -4.72 -2.58 7.79
N ALA A 61 -5.06 -3.10 6.62
CA ALA A 61 -4.09 -3.57 5.63
C ALA A 61 -3.35 -2.41 4.93
N MET A 62 -3.99 -1.26 4.76
CA MET A 62 -3.41 -0.06 4.16
C MET A 62 -2.13 0.36 4.89
N ALA A 63 -2.09 0.27 6.22
CA ALA A 63 -0.90 0.56 7.01
C ALA A 63 0.31 -0.34 6.64
N LYS A 64 0.04 -1.61 6.27
CA LYS A 64 1.08 -2.55 5.84
C LYS A 64 1.55 -2.31 4.40
N ALA A 65 0.73 -1.67 3.57
CA ALA A 65 1.13 -1.27 2.22
C ALA A 65 2.15 -0.12 2.24
N PHE A 66 1.99 0.82 3.17
CA PHE A 66 2.96 1.91 3.37
C PHE A 66 4.19 1.48 4.19
N LEU A 67 4.04 0.55 5.13
CA LEU A 67 5.16 -0.09 5.84
C LEU A 67 5.22 -1.59 5.48
N PRO A 68 5.80 -1.95 4.31
CA PRO A 68 5.97 -3.35 3.97
C PRO A 68 6.83 -4.03 5.04
N PRO A 69 6.35 -5.15 5.63
CA PRO A 69 7.08 -5.88 6.64
C PRO A 69 8.36 -6.43 5.99
N ILE A 70 9.51 -6.09 6.57
CA ILE A 70 10.79 -6.64 6.14
C ILE A 70 10.83 -8.08 6.64
N LYS A 71 10.44 -9.04 5.78
CA LYS A 71 10.73 -10.45 6.04
C LYS A 71 12.13 -10.71 5.52
N LYS A 72 13.07 -10.99 6.42
CA LYS A 72 14.40 -11.44 6.00
C LYS A 72 14.25 -12.78 5.31
N MET A 73 14.71 -12.85 4.06
CA MET A 73 14.54 -14.03 3.22
C MET A 73 15.30 -15.23 3.80
N ASP A 74 16.44 -14.97 4.46
CA ASP A 74 17.28 -15.98 5.12
C ASP A 74 16.54 -16.68 6.27
N GLU A 75 15.86 -15.91 7.14
CA GLU A 75 15.04 -16.45 8.23
C GLU A 75 13.86 -17.29 7.68
N LEU A 76 13.33 -16.91 6.52
CA LEU A 76 12.27 -17.66 5.86
C LEU A 76 12.77 -19.01 5.33
N ILE A 77 13.97 -19.04 4.75
CA ILE A 77 14.62 -20.25 4.23
C ILE A 77 14.91 -21.21 5.38
N GLU A 78 15.51 -20.71 6.47
CA GLU A 78 15.81 -21.51 7.66
C GLU A 78 14.54 -22.11 8.26
N ARG A 79 13.47 -21.31 8.35
CA ARG A 79 12.15 -21.77 8.80
C ARG A 79 11.54 -22.83 7.89
N MET A 80 11.71 -22.72 6.57
CA MET A 80 11.24 -23.74 5.62
C MET A 80 12.00 -25.06 5.77
N VAL A 81 13.32 -25.01 5.97
CA VAL A 81 14.15 -26.21 6.19
C VAL A 81 13.76 -26.87 7.52
N GLU A 82 13.60 -26.10 8.59
CA GLU A 82 13.17 -26.59 9.90
C GLU A 82 11.82 -27.31 9.83
N LEU A 83 10.82 -26.69 9.19
CA LEU A 83 9.50 -27.29 8.97
C LEU A 83 9.57 -28.56 8.10
N SER A 84 10.43 -28.58 7.08
CA SER A 84 10.64 -29.78 6.25
C SER A 84 11.24 -30.94 7.04
N GLY A 85 12.17 -30.64 7.97
CA GLY A 85 12.80 -31.63 8.85
C GLY A 85 11.81 -32.19 9.88
N ILE A 86 10.95 -31.34 10.43
CA ILE A 86 9.86 -31.75 11.33
C ILE A 86 8.86 -32.65 10.59
N ALA A 87 8.40 -32.23 9.40
CA ALA A 87 7.46 -33.01 8.59
C ALA A 87 8.03 -34.38 8.21
N ARG A 88 9.32 -34.45 7.87
CA ARG A 88 10.01 -35.71 7.53
C ARG A 88 10.24 -36.63 8.73
N LYS A 89 10.26 -36.09 9.96
CA LYS A 89 10.32 -36.88 11.21
C LYS A 89 8.94 -37.38 11.67
N MET A 90 7.86 -36.79 11.17
CA MET A 90 6.48 -37.16 11.52
C MET A 90 5.90 -38.26 10.59
N VAL A 91 6.63 -38.65 9.54
CA VAL A 91 6.36 -39.82 8.68
C VAL A 91 7.25 -40.98 9.13
#